data_AF-A0A7J7QZC3-F1
#
_entry.id   AF-A0A7J7QZC3-F1
#
_cell.length_a   1.000
_cell.length_b   1.000
_cell.length_c   1.000
_cell.angle_alpha   90.00
_cell.angle_beta   90.00
_cell.angle_gamma   90.00
#
_symmetry.space_group_name_H-M   'P 1'
#
loop_
_entity.id
_entity.type
_entity.pdbx_description
1 polymer ?
#
loop_
_entity_poly.entity_id
_entity_poly.type
_entity_poly.pdbx_seq_one_letter_code
_entity_poly.pdbx_strand_id
1 'polypeptide(L)'
;MLISLAPPVLTLHLKRFQQAGFNLRKINKHIKFPEILDLAPFCTAKCKNVAEESTRVLYSLYGVVEHSGTMRSGHYTAYAKARTANSRLSDLVLRGDVPQDFEMESTKGQWFHISDSHVQAVPTAKVLNSQAYLLFYERI
;
A
#
# COMPACT_ATOMS: atom_id res chain seq x y z
N MET A 1 15.80 18.18 1.91
CA MET A 1 16.10 17.29 0.76
C MET A 1 14.79 17.02 0.03
N LEU A 2 14.75 17.12 -1.30
CA LEU A 2 13.55 16.89 -2.13
C LEU A 2 13.76 15.70 -3.07
N ILE A 3 12.69 15.08 -3.52
CA ILE A 3 12.70 13.93 -4.43
C ILE A 3 13.05 14.40 -5.85
N SER A 4 14.13 13.89 -6.44
CA SER A 4 14.56 14.24 -7.79
C SER A 4 13.87 13.43 -8.89
N LEU A 5 13.52 12.17 -8.59
CA LEU A 5 12.85 11.23 -9.48
C LEU A 5 11.85 10.41 -8.66
N ALA A 6 10.59 10.38 -9.08
CA ALA A 6 9.52 9.66 -8.40
C ALA A 6 9.44 8.21 -8.92
N PRO A 7 9.51 7.18 -8.05
CA PRO A 7 9.54 5.78 -8.48
C PRO A 7 8.17 5.28 -8.95
N PRO A 8 8.06 4.30 -9.86
CA PRO A 8 6.77 3.72 -10.25
C PRO A 8 5.99 3.12 -9.06
N VAL A 9 6.71 2.56 -8.09
CA VAL A 9 6.17 2.08 -6.82
C VAL A 9 6.86 2.82 -5.68
N LEU A 10 6.08 3.51 -4.87
CA LEU A 10 6.52 4.22 -3.68
C LEU A 10 6.27 3.36 -2.44
N THR A 11 7.33 3.07 -1.69
CA THR A 11 7.23 2.41 -0.39
C THR A 11 7.51 3.42 0.72
N LEU A 12 6.56 3.62 1.63
CA LEU A 12 6.74 4.47 2.80
C LEU A 12 6.84 3.61 4.04
N HIS A 13 7.97 3.66 4.73
CA HIS A 13 8.17 3.01 6.01
C HIS A 13 7.99 4.03 7.14
N LEU A 14 6.95 3.83 7.95
CA LEU A 14 6.70 4.64 9.13
C LEU A 14 7.58 4.14 10.27
N LYS A 15 8.59 4.94 10.65
CA LYS A 15 9.52 4.62 11.74
C LYS A 15 8.80 4.63 13.09
N ARG A 16 8.13 3.53 13.42
CA ARG A 16 7.37 3.35 14.67
C ARG A 16 8.25 2.91 15.83
N PHE A 17 9.49 2.54 15.58
CA PHE A 17 10.40 2.01 16.57
C PHE A 17 11.44 3.06 16.94
N GLN A 18 11.48 3.41 18.21
CA GLN A 18 12.39 4.41 18.74
C GLN A 18 13.13 3.86 19.95
N GLN A 19 14.43 4.12 19.96
CA GLN A 19 15.29 3.96 21.13
C GLN A 19 15.69 5.35 21.65
N ALA A 20 15.51 5.58 22.95
CA ALA A 20 15.97 6.77 23.64
C ALA A 20 16.79 6.32 24.88
N GLY A 21 18.12 6.29 24.73
CA GLY A 21 19.00 5.65 25.70
C GLY A 21 18.71 4.15 25.80
N PHE A 22 18.41 3.67 27.01
CA PHE A 22 18.01 2.28 27.28
C PHE A 22 16.52 2.01 27.06
N ASN A 23 15.71 3.04 26.82
CA ASN A 23 14.27 2.89 26.64
C ASN A 23 13.94 2.55 25.18
N LEU A 24 13.38 1.37 24.95
CA LEU A 24 12.82 0.95 23.67
C LEU A 24 11.31 1.16 23.70
N ARG A 25 10.77 1.85 22.70
CA ARG A 25 9.32 2.07 22.59
C ARG A 25 8.82 1.96 21.16
N LYS A 26 7.62 1.40 21.04
CA LYS A 26 6.82 1.45 19.82
C LYS A 26 5.85 2.64 19.88
N ILE A 27 5.80 3.41 18.80
CA ILE A 27 4.89 4.53 18.60
C ILE A 27 3.60 3.98 17.98
N ASN A 28 2.57 3.81 18.83
CA ASN A 28 1.23 3.33 18.43
C ASN A 28 0.27 4.47 18.03
N LYS A 29 0.78 5.68 17.84
CA LYS A 29 -0.04 6.80 17.37
C LYS A 29 -0.51 6.51 15.94
N HIS A 30 -1.82 6.64 15.70
CA HIS A 30 -2.36 6.56 14.36
C HIS A 30 -1.81 7.69 13.49
N ILE A 31 -1.36 7.35 12.29
CA ILE A 31 -0.95 8.31 11.27
C ILE A 31 -1.97 8.17 10.15
N LYS A 32 -2.71 9.25 9.88
CA LYS A 32 -3.66 9.28 8.77
C LYS A 32 -2.88 9.25 7.46
N PHE A 33 -3.29 8.39 6.54
CA PHE A 33 -2.77 8.32 5.18
C PHE A 33 -3.92 8.31 4.18
N PRO A 34 -3.80 9.00 3.03
CA PRO A 34 -4.87 9.06 2.04
C PRO A 34 -4.83 7.85 1.11
N GLU A 35 -5.97 7.51 0.50
CA GLU A 35 -6.00 6.51 -0.58
C GLU A 35 -5.28 7.04 -1.85
N ILE A 36 -5.37 8.34 -2.11
CA ILE A 36 -4.65 9.03 -3.19
C ILE A 36 -3.65 10.02 -2.58
N LEU A 37 -2.37 9.81 -2.84
CA LEU A 37 -1.28 10.66 -2.35
C LEU A 37 -0.76 11.55 -3.48
N ASP A 38 -0.74 12.86 -3.25
CA ASP A 38 0.01 13.79 -4.10
C ASP A 38 1.43 13.99 -3.56
N LEU A 39 2.41 13.45 -4.27
CA LEU A 39 3.83 13.53 -3.93
C LEU A 39 4.47 14.85 -4.42
N ALA A 40 3.77 15.63 -5.26
CA ALA A 40 4.34 16.83 -5.89
C ALA A 40 4.93 17.87 -4.92
N PRO A 41 4.35 18.12 -3.71
CA PRO A 41 4.93 19.06 -2.75
C PRO A 41 6.32 18.66 -2.25
N PHE A 42 6.70 17.39 -2.36
CA PHE A 42 7.97 16.84 -1.87
C PHE A 42 9.00 16.61 -3.00
N CYS A 43 8.63 16.98 -4.24
CA CYS A 43 9.42 16.75 -5.45
C CYS A 43 10.14 18.02 -5.92
N THR A 44 11.34 17.85 -6.48
CA THR A 44 12.05 18.91 -7.22
C THR A 44 11.30 19.28 -8.50
N ALA A 45 11.62 20.45 -9.08
CA ALA A 45 11.06 20.86 -10.38
C ALA A 45 11.37 19.87 -11.51
N LYS A 46 12.55 19.24 -11.51
CA LYS A 46 12.95 18.20 -12.48
C LYS A 46 12.02 16.98 -12.43
N CYS A 47 11.60 16.57 -11.24
CA CYS A 47 10.72 15.43 -11.03
C CYS A 47 9.29 15.68 -11.56
N LYS A 48 8.87 16.94 -11.68
CA LYS A 48 7.54 17.32 -12.13
C LYS A 48 7.37 17.27 -13.66
N ASN A 49 8.43 16.94 -14.42
CA ASN A 49 8.45 16.93 -15.90
C ASN A 49 7.73 18.16 -16.47
N VAL A 50 8.33 19.34 -16.31
CA VAL A 50 7.74 20.62 -16.73
C VAL A 50 7.67 20.70 -18.26
N ALA A 51 6.61 20.16 -18.82
CA ALA A 51 5.78 20.87 -19.79
C ALA A 51 4.47 21.18 -19.05
N GLU A 52 4.11 22.45 -19.04
CA GLU A 52 2.98 23.05 -18.33
C GLU A 52 1.73 22.16 -18.44
N GLU A 53 1.23 21.67 -17.28
CA GLU A 53 -0.18 21.35 -16.96
C GLU A 53 -0.35 20.25 -15.89
N SER A 54 0.63 19.35 -15.69
CA SER A 54 0.53 18.32 -14.63
C SER A 54 1.34 18.66 -13.38
N THR A 55 0.80 19.56 -12.55
CA THR A 55 1.42 19.99 -11.27
C THR A 55 1.43 18.89 -10.18
N ARG A 56 0.72 17.77 -10.39
CA ARG A 56 0.51 16.71 -9.40
C ARG A 56 1.30 15.45 -9.73
N VAL A 57 1.81 14.77 -8.71
CA VAL A 57 2.48 13.47 -8.84
C VAL A 57 1.68 12.47 -8.00
N LEU A 58 0.64 11.90 -8.62
CA LEU A 58 -0.37 11.11 -7.92
C LEU A 58 0.03 9.65 -7.78
N TYR A 59 -0.30 9.10 -6.62
CA TYR A 59 -0.15 7.68 -6.32
C TYR A 59 -1.44 7.12 -5.70
N SER A 60 -1.79 5.89 -6.06
CA SER A 60 -2.89 5.14 -5.43
C SER A 60 -2.34 4.13 -4.41
N LEU A 61 -2.94 4.09 -3.22
CA LEU A 61 -2.64 3.09 -2.20
C LEU A 61 -3.16 1.73 -2.67
N TYR A 62 -2.29 0.73 -2.69
CA TYR A 62 -2.67 -0.65 -3.03
C TYR A 62 -2.27 -1.67 -1.96
N GLY A 63 -1.45 -1.29 -0.99
CA GLY A 63 -1.01 -2.18 0.08
C GLY A 63 -0.69 -1.45 1.39
N VAL A 64 -1.03 -2.08 2.51
CA VAL A 64 -0.65 -1.63 3.86
C VAL A 64 -0.15 -2.83 4.65
N VAL A 65 0.96 -2.70 5.34
CA VAL A 65 1.38 -3.68 6.36
C VAL A 65 1.15 -3.06 7.72
N GLU A 66 0.48 -3.78 8.60
CA GLU A 66 0.27 -3.41 10.00
C GLU A 66 1.11 -4.32 10.88
N HIS A 67 1.72 -3.75 11.92
CA HIS A 67 2.41 -4.51 12.95
C HIS A 67 1.68 -4.34 14.27
N SER A 68 1.22 -5.44 14.87
CA SER A 68 0.69 -5.49 16.23
C SER A 68 1.76 -5.97 17.22
N GLY A 69 1.63 -5.70 18.52
CA GLY A 69 2.61 -6.09 19.53
C GLY A 69 3.69 -5.05 19.83
N THR A 70 4.81 -5.51 20.38
CA THR A 70 5.89 -4.69 20.97
C THR A 70 7.10 -4.59 20.04
N MET A 71 8.21 -4.00 20.50
CA MET A 71 9.47 -4.01 19.74
C MET A 71 10.20 -5.36 19.72
N ARG A 72 9.87 -6.27 20.64
CA ARG A 72 10.57 -7.56 20.80
C ARG A 72 9.82 -8.74 20.17
N SER A 73 8.52 -8.58 19.98
CA SER A 73 7.62 -9.61 19.46
C SER A 73 6.34 -8.93 18.99
N GLY A 74 5.70 -9.51 17.98
CA GLY A 74 4.47 -9.00 17.41
C GLY A 74 3.95 -9.89 16.30
N HIS A 75 2.93 -9.38 15.62
CA HIS A 75 2.33 -10.05 14.48
C HIS A 75 2.13 -9.07 13.33
N TYR A 76 2.50 -9.51 12.12
CA TYR A 76 2.37 -8.72 10.91
C TYR A 76 1.14 -9.19 10.13
N THR A 77 0.29 -8.24 9.74
CA THR A 77 -0.82 -8.50 8.83
C THR A 77 -0.77 -7.51 7.68
N ALA A 78 -1.45 -7.84 6.58
CA ALA A 78 -1.47 -7.01 5.39
C ALA A 78 -2.90 -6.65 4.98
N TYR A 79 -3.06 -5.47 4.41
CA TYR A 79 -4.21 -5.09 3.61
C TYR A 79 -3.74 -4.97 2.17
N ALA A 80 -4.41 -5.65 1.24
CA ALA A 80 -4.09 -5.60 -0.18
C ALA A 80 -5.34 -5.29 -1.00
N LYS A 81 -5.20 -4.40 -1.99
CA LYS A 81 -6.26 -4.06 -2.93
C LYS A 81 -6.20 -5.02 -4.13
N ALA A 82 -7.30 -5.68 -4.44
CA ALA A 82 -7.37 -6.56 -5.60
C ALA A 82 -7.23 -5.74 -6.88
N ARG A 83 -6.25 -6.14 -7.69
CA ARG A 83 -6.03 -5.61 -9.04
C ARG A 83 -6.87 -6.40 -10.03
N THR A 84 -7.30 -5.75 -11.11
CA THR A 84 -7.87 -6.46 -12.25
C THR A 84 -6.85 -7.50 -12.71
N ALA A 85 -7.25 -8.77 -12.74
CA ALA A 85 -6.44 -9.79 -13.39
C ALA A 85 -6.25 -9.37 -14.85
N ASN A 86 -5.01 -9.06 -15.25
CA ASN A 86 -4.69 -9.13 -16.67
C ASN A 86 -4.87 -10.60 -17.04
N SER A 87 -5.81 -10.91 -17.94
CA SER A 87 -6.08 -12.27 -18.43
C SER A 87 -4.81 -13.03 -18.81
N ARG A 88 -3.78 -12.31 -19.29
CA ARG A 88 -2.45 -12.85 -19.60
C ARG A 88 -1.63 -13.35 -18.40
N LEU A 89 -1.78 -12.76 -17.21
CA LEU A 89 -1.05 -13.19 -16.01
C LEU A 89 -1.77 -14.34 -15.29
N SER A 90 -3.11 -14.36 -15.31
CA SER A 90 -3.87 -15.53 -14.87
C SER A 90 -3.53 -16.76 -15.71
N ASP A 91 -3.41 -16.64 -17.03
CA ASP A 91 -2.98 -17.75 -17.92
C ASP A 91 -1.55 -18.23 -17.65
N LEU A 92 -0.64 -17.33 -17.25
CA LEU A 92 0.75 -17.70 -16.96
C LEU A 92 0.94 -18.34 -15.58
N VAL A 93 0.10 -17.99 -14.60
CA VAL A 93 0.19 -18.48 -13.22
C VAL A 93 -0.69 -19.72 -13.00
N LEU A 94 -1.82 -19.85 -13.72
CA LEU A 94 -2.79 -20.94 -13.57
C LEU A 94 -2.74 -21.95 -14.73
N ARG A 95 -1.54 -22.42 -15.11
CA ARG A 95 -1.44 -23.64 -15.94
C ARG A 95 -1.89 -24.87 -15.13
N GLY A 96 -3.20 -24.96 -14.94
CA GLY A 96 -4.00 -25.96 -14.27
C GLY A 96 -5.45 -25.51 -14.42
N ASP A 97 -6.10 -26.03 -15.46
CA ASP A 97 -7.41 -25.65 -16.02
C ASP A 97 -8.46 -25.12 -15.02
N VAL A 98 -9.10 -23.99 -15.37
CA VAL A 98 -10.37 -23.55 -14.75
C VAL A 98 -11.40 -23.30 -15.87
N PRO A 99 -12.65 -23.78 -15.75
CA PRO A 99 -13.66 -23.70 -16.82
C PRO A 99 -14.10 -22.27 -17.15
N GLN A 100 -14.57 -22.12 -18.38
CA GLN A 100 -14.67 -20.88 -19.15
C GLN A 100 -15.83 -19.93 -18.79
N ASP A 101 -16.64 -20.21 -17.76
CA ASP A 101 -17.90 -19.47 -17.50
C ASP A 101 -18.12 -19.11 -16.02
N PHE A 102 -17.16 -18.43 -15.39
CA PHE A 102 -17.45 -17.67 -14.16
C PHE A 102 -17.38 -16.18 -14.46
N GLU A 103 -18.55 -15.53 -14.55
CA GLU A 103 -18.67 -14.08 -14.40
C GLU A 103 -18.21 -13.71 -12.99
N MET A 104 -16.89 -13.56 -12.82
CA MET A 104 -16.33 -13.09 -11.57
C MET A 104 -16.73 -11.62 -11.44
N GLU A 105 -17.68 -11.34 -10.53
CA GLU A 105 -18.00 -9.98 -10.12
C GLU A 105 -16.68 -9.21 -9.97
N SER A 106 -16.59 -8.05 -10.61
CA SER A 106 -15.37 -7.25 -10.66
C SER A 106 -14.94 -6.88 -9.24
N THR A 107 -14.12 -7.71 -8.59
CA THR A 107 -13.47 -7.42 -7.30
C THR A 107 -12.43 -6.30 -7.41
N LYS A 108 -12.44 -5.57 -8.53
CA LYS A 108 -11.56 -4.45 -8.83
C LYS A 108 -11.71 -3.41 -7.74
N GLY A 109 -10.61 -3.18 -7.02
CA GLY A 109 -10.58 -2.21 -5.95
C GLY A 109 -11.14 -2.70 -4.61
N GLN A 110 -11.59 -3.95 -4.51
CA GLN A 110 -11.94 -4.58 -3.24
C GLN A 110 -10.67 -4.75 -2.38
N TRP A 111 -10.78 -4.42 -1.10
CA TRP A 111 -9.70 -4.62 -0.14
C TRP A 111 -9.87 -5.95 0.59
N PHE A 112 -8.73 -6.60 0.86
CA PHE A 112 -8.63 -7.81 1.64
C PHE A 112 -7.66 -7.60 2.80
N HIS A 113 -8.06 -8.01 4.00
CA HIS A 113 -7.18 -8.15 5.16
C HIS A 113 -6.66 -9.59 5.19
N ILE A 114 -5.35 -9.73 5.35
CA ILE A 114 -4.61 -10.99 5.25
C ILE A 114 -3.79 -11.14 6.52
N SER A 115 -4.11 -12.17 7.30
CA SER A 115 -3.36 -12.61 8.47
C SER A 115 -2.97 -14.07 8.26
N ASP A 116 -1.78 -14.30 7.74
CA ASP A 116 -1.26 -15.63 7.37
C ASP A 116 -2.23 -16.39 6.44
N SER A 117 -2.82 -17.48 6.93
CA SER A 117 -3.78 -18.31 6.19
C SER A 117 -5.20 -17.74 6.15
N HIS A 118 -5.48 -16.67 6.88
CA HIS A 118 -6.81 -16.06 6.94
C HIS A 118 -6.89 -14.83 6.05
N VAL A 119 -7.81 -14.87 5.08
CA VAL A 119 -8.07 -13.79 4.13
C VAL A 119 -9.54 -13.38 4.21
N GLN A 120 -9.80 -12.09 4.39
CA GLN A 120 -11.16 -11.56 4.53
C GLN A 120 -11.33 -10.26 3.75
N ALA A 121 -12.42 -10.13 2.99
CA ALA A 121 -12.80 -8.86 2.36
C ALA A 121 -13.14 -7.80 3.43
N VAL A 122 -12.64 -6.58 3.25
CA VAL A 122 -12.83 -5.47 4.20
C VAL A 122 -13.14 -4.16 3.48
N PRO A 123 -13.88 -3.24 4.11
CA PRO A 123 -14.11 -1.91 3.54
C PRO A 123 -12.85 -1.05 3.59
N THR A 124 -12.70 -0.11 2.64
CA THR A 124 -11.60 0.86 2.60
C THR A 124 -11.43 1.61 3.92
N ALA A 125 -12.53 1.94 4.61
CA ALA A 125 -12.50 2.60 5.91
C ALA A 125 -11.70 1.81 6.97
N LYS A 126 -11.77 0.47 6.97
CA LYS A 126 -10.97 -0.36 7.89
C LYS A 126 -9.48 -0.24 7.57
N VAL A 127 -9.12 -0.23 6.28
CA VAL A 127 -7.74 -0.08 5.81
C VAL A 127 -7.16 1.27 6.25
N LEU A 128 -7.87 2.38 5.97
CA LEU A 128 -7.40 3.73 6.28
C LEU A 128 -7.29 4.04 7.78
N ASN A 129 -7.99 3.28 8.63
CA ASN A 129 -7.91 3.42 10.09
C ASN A 129 -6.88 2.47 10.75
N SER A 130 -6.15 1.66 9.97
CA SER A 130 -5.12 0.75 10.50
C SER A 130 -3.88 1.47 11.05
N GLN A 131 -3.12 0.80 11.90
CA GLN A 131 -1.82 1.25 12.42
C GLN A 131 -0.69 0.91 11.42
N ALA A 132 -0.76 1.51 10.23
CA ALA A 132 0.16 1.25 9.14
C ALA A 132 1.64 1.34 9.56
N TYR A 133 2.41 0.31 9.26
CA TYR A 133 3.86 0.22 9.41
C TYR A 133 4.57 0.46 8.08
N LEU A 134 4.11 -0.21 7.02
CA LEU A 134 4.51 0.07 5.63
C LEU A 134 3.27 0.46 4.82
N LEU A 135 3.44 1.41 3.91
CA LEU A 135 2.44 1.78 2.92
C LEU A 135 3.05 1.60 1.52
N PHE A 136 2.27 0.99 0.63
CA PHE A 136 2.64 0.73 -0.75
C PHE A 136 1.70 1.49 -1.68
N TYR A 137 2.31 2.35 -2.47
CA TYR A 137 1.65 3.27 -3.40
C TYR A 137 2.16 3.01 -4.81
N GLU A 138 1.26 2.96 -5.79
CA GLU A 138 1.62 2.84 -7.22
C GLU A 138 1.28 4.15 -7.95
N ARG A 139 2.15 4.56 -8.87
CA ARG A 139 1.97 5.79 -9.64
C ARG A 139 0.78 5.65 -10.58
N ILE A 140 -0.07 6.67 -10.63
CA ILE A 140 -1.23 6.79 -11.55
C ILE A 140 -0.82 7.53 -12.81
#